data_AF-L7W7N1-F1
#
_entry.id   AF-L7W7N1-F1
#
_cell.length_a   1.000
_cell.length_b   1.000
_cell.length_c   1.000
_cell.angle_alpha   90.00
_cell.angle_beta   90.00
_cell.angle_gamma   90.00
#
_symmetry.space_group_name_H-M   'P 1'
#
loop_
_entity.id
_entity.type
_entity.pdbx_description
1 polymer ?
#
loop_
_entity_poly.entity_id
_entity_poly.type
_entity_poly.pdbx_seq_one_letter_code
_entity_poly.pdbx_strand_id
1 'polypeptide(L)'
;MRFFYITAILLFTTLQVNAQEWEVYKNETLQFRADFPNTPKKTVEKVDTAVGTLDMHMVMYAPESGDDNAVYSIIRSDYPAEQFANATDEKIKSVLDGAVEGARSNLNGELVYDKSVKFNGYASRNVKIEIAGAFVYLNTTLVNNSMFITQVICMTDNDNNTSIKRFQDSFEIIKTKQ
;
A
#
# COMPACT_ATOMS: atom_id res chain seq x y z
N MET A 1 -3.06 -53.93 -48.53
CA MET A 1 -4.19 -53.41 -47.72
C MET A 1 -3.69 -52.22 -46.90
N ARG A 2 -4.52 -51.18 -46.78
CA ARG A 2 -4.16 -49.78 -46.46
C ARG A 2 -3.66 -49.57 -45.02
N PHE A 3 -2.54 -48.84 -44.88
CA PHE A 3 -2.10 -48.23 -43.62
C PHE A 3 -3.04 -47.07 -43.25
N PHE A 4 -3.68 -47.12 -42.09
CA PHE A 4 -4.43 -46.01 -41.52
C PHE A 4 -3.51 -45.24 -40.56
N TYR A 5 -3.12 -44.02 -40.94
CA TYR A 5 -2.48 -43.07 -40.04
C TYR A 5 -3.59 -42.27 -39.33
N ILE A 6 -3.67 -42.39 -38.00
CA ILE A 6 -4.50 -41.52 -37.16
C ILE A 6 -3.60 -40.37 -36.72
N THR A 7 -3.72 -39.21 -37.36
CA THR A 7 -3.14 -37.95 -36.89
C THR A 7 -4.05 -37.36 -35.83
N ALA A 8 -3.63 -37.43 -34.57
CA ALA A 8 -4.28 -36.71 -33.48
C ALA A 8 -3.92 -35.21 -33.58
N ILE A 9 -4.90 -34.37 -33.88
CA ILE A 9 -4.76 -32.91 -33.84
C ILE A 9 -5.03 -32.45 -32.40
N LEU A 10 -3.96 -32.05 -31.70
CA LEU A 10 -4.04 -31.45 -30.38
C LEU A 10 -4.40 -29.95 -30.54
N LEU A 11 -5.68 -29.61 -30.36
CA LEU A 11 -6.12 -28.22 -30.27
C LEU A 11 -5.66 -27.63 -28.94
N PHE A 12 -4.56 -26.88 -28.94
CA PHE A 12 -4.19 -25.99 -27.84
C PHE A 12 -5.09 -24.76 -27.88
N THR A 13 -6.19 -24.78 -27.13
CA THR A 13 -6.94 -23.55 -26.83
C THR A 13 -6.11 -22.71 -25.89
N THR A 14 -5.53 -21.61 -26.37
CA THR A 14 -4.89 -20.62 -25.51
C THR A 14 -5.98 -19.95 -24.68
N LEU A 15 -6.01 -20.24 -23.38
CA LEU A 15 -6.78 -19.44 -22.43
C LEU A 15 -6.15 -18.04 -22.44
N GLN A 16 -6.82 -17.08 -23.08
CA GLN A 16 -6.45 -15.68 -22.94
C GLN A 16 -6.81 -15.25 -21.51
N VAL A 17 -5.84 -15.36 -20.61
CA VAL A 17 -5.90 -14.71 -19.30
C VAL A 17 -5.84 -13.21 -19.56
N ASN A 18 -6.98 -12.53 -19.45
CA ASN A 18 -7.06 -11.08 -19.53
C ASN A 18 -6.57 -10.51 -18.19
N ALA A 19 -5.25 -10.44 -18.02
CA ALA A 19 -4.64 -9.80 -16.87
C ALA A 19 -4.74 -8.28 -17.06
N GLN A 20 -5.35 -7.58 -16.10
CA GLN A 20 -5.31 -6.13 -16.07
C GLN A 20 -3.85 -5.67 -16.02
N GLU A 21 -3.46 -4.86 -16.99
CA GLU A 21 -2.14 -4.23 -17.04
C GLU A 21 -2.12 -3.08 -16.02
N TRP A 22 -1.20 -3.14 -15.06
CA TRP A 22 -1.04 -2.10 -14.05
C TRP A 22 -0.04 -1.06 -14.54
N GLU A 23 -0.29 0.20 -14.23
CA GLU A 23 0.55 1.33 -14.61
C GLU A 23 1.56 1.63 -13.51
N VAL A 24 2.83 1.80 -13.88
CA VAL A 24 3.86 2.28 -12.95
C VAL A 24 3.65 3.77 -12.70
N TYR A 25 3.23 4.14 -11.50
CA TYR A 25 3.15 5.53 -11.07
C TYR A 25 4.42 5.93 -10.32
N LYS A 26 5.10 6.98 -10.81
CA LYS A 26 6.30 7.54 -10.19
C LYS A 26 6.10 9.00 -9.81
N ASN A 27 6.47 9.37 -8.60
CA ASN A 27 6.45 10.74 -8.13
C ASN A 27 7.79 11.12 -7.50
N GLU A 28 8.60 11.90 -8.24
CA GLU A 28 9.93 12.33 -7.80
C GLU A 28 9.86 13.29 -6.60
N THR A 29 8.84 14.15 -6.54
CA THR A 29 8.66 15.11 -5.44
C THR A 29 8.32 14.39 -4.14
N LEU A 30 7.39 13.43 -4.20
CA LEU A 30 7.02 12.59 -3.05
C LEU A 30 7.96 11.39 -2.86
N GLN A 31 8.98 11.25 -3.72
CA GLN A 31 10.08 10.29 -3.63
C GLN A 31 9.65 8.81 -3.57
N PHE A 32 8.61 8.44 -4.31
CA PHE A 32 8.18 7.04 -4.40
C PHE A 32 7.81 6.63 -5.82
N ARG A 33 7.76 5.31 -6.03
CA ARG A 33 7.04 4.68 -7.14
C ARG A 33 6.23 3.49 -6.64
N ALA A 34 5.15 3.16 -7.35
CA ALA A 34 4.37 1.94 -7.15
C ALA A 34 3.54 1.66 -8.40
N ASP A 35 3.11 0.41 -8.55
CA ASP A 35 2.20 0.00 -9.60
C ASP A 35 0.76 0.24 -9.13
N PHE A 36 -0.09 0.80 -9.98
CA PHE A 36 -1.51 0.96 -9.71
C PHE A 36 -2.35 0.26 -10.80
N PRO A 37 -3.56 -0.22 -10.50
CA PRO A 37 -4.44 -0.80 -11.52
C PRO A 37 -4.85 0.20 -12.60
N ASN A 38 -4.80 1.50 -12.31
CA ASN A 38 -5.01 2.61 -13.24
C ASN A 38 -4.39 3.89 -12.67
N THR A 39 -4.45 5.00 -13.41
CA THR A 39 -3.89 6.29 -13.00
C THR A 39 -4.51 6.80 -11.69
N PRO A 40 -3.73 6.96 -10.60
CA PRO A 40 -4.23 7.49 -9.34
C PRO A 40 -4.36 9.03 -9.37
N LYS A 41 -5.22 9.58 -8.51
CA LYS A 41 -5.40 11.01 -8.29
C LYS A 41 -4.59 11.47 -7.08
N LYS A 42 -3.99 12.67 -7.18
CA LYS A 42 -3.25 13.29 -6.08
C LYS A 42 -4.09 14.35 -5.37
N THR A 43 -4.16 14.30 -4.05
CA THR A 43 -4.75 15.31 -3.18
C THR A 43 -3.79 15.67 -2.05
N VAL A 44 -4.04 16.82 -1.42
CA VAL A 44 -3.31 17.26 -0.22
C VAL A 44 -4.33 17.73 0.79
N GLU A 45 -4.24 17.20 2.00
CA GLU A 45 -5.09 17.58 3.12
C GLU A 45 -4.24 18.07 4.28
N LYS A 46 -4.76 19.03 5.05
CA LYS A 46 -4.10 19.49 6.27
C LYS A 46 -4.66 18.74 7.45
N VAL A 47 -3.80 18.07 8.21
CA VAL A 47 -4.19 17.29 9.38
C VAL A 47 -3.49 17.85 10.60
N ASP A 48 -4.28 18.22 11.61
CA ASP A 48 -3.75 18.62 12.91
C ASP A 48 -3.29 17.37 13.66
N THR A 49 -2.00 17.33 13.98
CA THR A 49 -1.39 16.24 14.76
C THR A 49 -0.80 16.77 16.05
N ALA A 50 -0.43 15.86 16.96
CA ALA A 50 0.24 16.24 18.22
C ALA A 50 1.55 17.02 18.02
N VAL A 51 2.14 16.99 16.81
CA VAL A 51 3.39 17.69 16.48
C VAL A 51 3.17 18.95 15.63
N GLY A 52 1.92 19.34 15.39
CA GLY A 52 1.53 20.46 14.52
C GLY A 52 0.68 20.02 13.33
N THR A 53 0.26 20.99 12.52
CA THR A 53 -0.47 20.75 11.28
C THR A 53 0.49 20.20 10.23
N LEU A 54 0.20 19.02 9.70
CA LEU A 54 0.98 18.37 8.64
C LEU A 54 0.20 18.40 7.32
N ASP A 55 0.92 18.56 6.22
CA ASP A 55 0.38 18.29 4.90
C ASP A 55 0.42 16.77 4.66
N MET A 56 -0.75 16.20 4.42
CA MET A 56 -0.96 14.79 4.09
C MET A 56 -1.17 14.67 2.58
N HIS A 57 -0.11 14.26 1.88
CA HIS A 57 -0.15 14.03 0.44
C HIS A 57 -0.71 12.63 0.17
N MET A 58 -1.85 12.55 -0.51
CA MET A 58 -2.47 11.29 -0.86
C MET A 58 -2.41 11.08 -2.37
N VAL A 59 -1.99 9.90 -2.80
CA VAL A 59 -2.07 9.42 -4.18
C VAL A 59 -2.94 8.18 -4.16
N MET A 60 -4.14 8.28 -4.73
CA MET A 60 -5.21 7.30 -4.54
C MET A 60 -5.88 6.90 -5.85
N TYR A 61 -6.09 5.61 -6.02
CA TYR A 61 -6.99 5.04 -7.01
C TYR A 61 -8.15 4.33 -6.29
N ALA A 62 -9.38 4.66 -6.69
CA ALA A 62 -10.61 4.08 -6.16
C ALA A 62 -11.50 3.66 -7.34
N PRO A 63 -11.52 2.37 -7.73
CA PRO A 63 -12.31 1.88 -8.84
C PRO A 63 -13.81 1.97 -8.55
N GLU A 64 -14.61 2.24 -9.59
CA GLU A 64 -16.09 2.22 -9.45
C GLU A 64 -16.66 0.80 -9.47
N SER A 65 -16.00 -0.12 -10.18
CA SER A 65 -16.35 -1.55 -10.22
C SER A 65 -15.22 -2.39 -10.85
N GLY A 66 -15.27 -3.71 -10.67
CA GLY A 66 -14.46 -4.67 -11.44
C GLY A 66 -13.02 -4.89 -10.95
N ASP A 67 -12.63 -4.27 -9.84
CA ASP A 67 -11.33 -4.46 -9.21
C ASP A 67 -11.48 -5.28 -7.91
N ASP A 68 -10.40 -5.97 -7.51
CA ASP A 68 -10.36 -6.77 -6.29
C ASP A 68 -10.51 -5.90 -5.02
N ASN A 69 -10.03 -4.66 -5.09
CA ASN A 69 -9.96 -3.75 -3.95
C ASN A 69 -10.72 -2.44 -4.22
N ALA A 70 -11.37 -1.91 -3.19
CA ALA A 70 -12.11 -0.66 -3.24
C ALA A 70 -11.20 0.57 -3.28
N VAL A 71 -9.99 0.49 -2.70
CA VAL A 71 -9.01 1.58 -2.68
C VAL A 71 -7.59 1.02 -2.73
N TYR A 72 -6.74 1.70 -3.49
CA TYR A 72 -5.28 1.64 -3.41
C TYR A 72 -4.76 3.05 -3.19
N SER A 73 -3.95 3.27 -2.16
CA SER A 73 -3.37 4.59 -1.92
C SER A 73 -1.98 4.57 -1.32
N ILE A 74 -1.25 5.65 -1.57
CA ILE A 74 0.00 5.98 -0.91
C ILE A 74 -0.18 7.34 -0.26
N ILE A 75 0.09 7.39 1.04
CA ILE A 75 0.00 8.59 1.86
C ILE A 75 1.40 8.94 2.32
N ARG A 76 1.78 10.23 2.17
CA ARG A 76 3.03 10.76 2.71
C ARG A 76 2.77 12.01 3.53
N SER A 77 3.42 12.06 4.69
CA SER A 77 3.48 13.25 5.54
C SER A 77 4.90 13.47 6.04
N ASP A 78 5.33 14.73 6.02
CA ASP A 78 6.66 15.14 6.48
C ASP A 78 6.51 15.82 7.85
N TYR A 79 7.10 15.22 8.87
CA TYR A 79 7.19 15.80 10.22
C TYR A 79 8.29 16.86 10.26
N PRO A 80 8.24 17.82 11.20
CA PRO A 80 9.32 18.79 11.37
C PRO A 80 10.67 18.10 11.64
N ALA A 81 11.67 18.38 10.79
CA ALA A 81 12.92 17.62 10.74
C ALA A 81 13.74 17.73 12.04
N GLU A 82 13.66 18.87 12.72
CA GLU A 82 14.30 19.13 14.00
C GLU A 82 13.84 18.18 15.12
N GLN A 83 12.62 17.63 15.03
CA GLN A 83 12.13 16.63 15.98
C GLN A 83 12.77 15.25 15.78
N PHE A 84 13.43 15.03 14.64
CA PHE A 84 14.00 13.74 14.24
C PHE A 84 15.53 13.73 14.12
N ALA A 85 16.19 14.88 14.27
CA ALA A 85 17.66 15.01 14.15
C ALA A 85 18.45 14.03 15.05
N ASN A 86 17.91 13.69 16.22
CA ASN A 86 18.47 12.72 17.16
C ASN A 86 17.39 11.74 17.65
N ALA A 87 16.46 11.35 16.78
CA ALA A 87 15.38 10.44 17.16
C ALA A 87 15.96 9.11 17.66
N THR A 88 15.58 8.74 18.89
CA THR A 88 15.86 7.43 19.44
C THR A 88 14.94 6.38 18.82
N ASP A 89 15.31 5.11 18.92
CA ASP A 89 14.43 4.00 18.51
C ASP A 89 13.08 4.05 19.25
N GLU A 90 13.06 4.51 20.50
CA GLU A 90 11.84 4.70 21.28
C GLU A 90 10.94 5.80 20.69
N LYS A 91 11.51 6.93 20.27
CA LYS A 91 10.76 8.00 19.57
C LYS A 91 10.19 7.48 18.25
N ILE A 92 10.98 6.76 17.47
CA ILE A 92 10.56 6.14 16.20
C ILE A 92 9.39 5.17 16.45
N LYS A 93 9.52 4.30 17.47
CA LYS A 93 8.46 3.38 17.87
C LYS A 93 7.19 4.13 18.27
N SER A 94 7.29 5.16 19.10
CA SER A 94 6.15 5.96 19.55
C SER A 94 5.43 6.64 18.39
N VAL A 95 6.14 7.15 17.39
CA VAL A 95 5.54 7.76 16.19
C VAL A 95 4.78 6.71 15.36
N LEU A 96 5.37 5.51 15.18
CA LEU A 96 4.71 4.42 14.49
C LEU A 96 3.47 3.92 15.25
N ASP A 97 3.57 3.74 16.57
CA ASP A 97 2.45 3.35 17.43
C ASP A 97 1.30 4.37 17.31
N GLY A 98 1.62 5.67 17.32
CA GLY A 98 0.64 6.75 17.13
C GLY A 98 -0.02 6.74 15.75
N ALA A 99 0.72 6.40 14.70
CA ALA A 99 0.16 6.27 13.35
C ALA A 99 -0.81 5.07 13.23
N VAL A 100 -0.45 3.92 13.80
CA VAL A 100 -1.33 2.73 13.83
C VAL A 100 -2.59 3.01 14.64
N GLU A 101 -2.45 3.56 15.84
CA GLU A 101 -3.58 3.86 16.71
C GLU A 101 -4.47 4.97 16.12
N GLY A 102 -3.88 5.99 15.50
CA GLY A 102 -4.61 7.02 14.78
C GLY A 102 -5.43 6.44 13.64
N ALA A 103 -4.86 5.55 12.84
CA ALA A 103 -5.58 4.86 11.76
C ALA A 103 -6.74 4.01 12.30
N ARG A 104 -6.49 3.20 13.34
CA ARG A 104 -7.50 2.35 13.97
C ARG A 104 -8.67 3.17 14.52
N SER A 105 -8.36 4.23 15.28
CA SER A 105 -9.36 5.11 15.89
C SER A 105 -10.15 5.92 14.85
N ASN A 106 -9.49 6.49 13.83
CA ASN A 106 -10.16 7.26 12.77
C ASN A 106 -11.11 6.41 11.94
N LEU A 107 -10.74 5.15 11.70
CA LEU A 107 -11.58 4.19 10.99
C LEU A 107 -12.67 3.55 11.87
N ASN A 108 -12.65 3.82 13.18
CA ASN A 108 -13.46 3.12 14.18
C ASN A 108 -13.38 1.59 14.01
N GLY A 109 -12.16 1.09 13.77
CA GLY A 109 -11.90 -0.30 13.42
C GLY A 109 -11.27 -1.12 14.55
N GLU A 110 -11.21 -2.43 14.32
CA GLU A 110 -10.54 -3.39 15.20
C GLU A 110 -9.20 -3.81 14.60
N LEU A 111 -8.16 -3.90 15.44
CA LEU A 111 -6.84 -4.31 14.98
C LEU A 111 -6.80 -5.84 14.83
N VAL A 112 -6.69 -6.34 13.59
CA VAL A 112 -6.51 -7.77 13.30
C VAL A 112 -5.07 -8.20 13.54
N TYR A 113 -4.11 -7.41 13.05
CA TYR A 113 -2.70 -7.56 13.40
C TYR A 113 -1.93 -6.26 13.26
N ASP A 114 -0.85 -6.14 14.03
CA ASP A 114 0.21 -5.15 13.89
C ASP A 114 1.56 -5.86 14.02
N LYS A 115 2.36 -5.88 12.94
CA LYS A 115 3.66 -6.54 12.89
C LYS A 115 4.75 -5.51 12.64
N SER A 116 5.70 -5.42 13.58
CA SER A 116 6.93 -4.65 13.39
C SER A 116 7.84 -5.34 12.38
N VAL A 117 8.27 -4.61 11.36
CA VAL A 117 9.14 -5.08 10.28
C VAL A 117 10.19 -4.01 9.92
N LYS A 118 11.10 -4.35 9.01
CA LYS A 118 12.01 -3.39 8.38
C LYS A 118 11.71 -3.31 6.89
N PHE A 119 11.59 -2.10 6.37
CA PHE A 119 11.47 -1.82 4.94
C PHE A 119 12.69 -1.01 4.50
N ASN A 120 13.55 -1.59 3.67
CA ASN A 120 14.82 -0.98 3.26
C ASN A 120 15.65 -0.43 4.43
N GLY A 121 15.71 -1.19 5.54
CA GLY A 121 16.44 -0.82 6.76
C GLY A 121 15.69 0.14 7.71
N TYR A 122 14.59 0.74 7.28
CA TYR A 122 13.79 1.65 8.10
C TYR A 122 12.76 0.92 8.95
N ALA A 123 12.41 1.50 10.10
CA ALA A 123 11.36 0.96 10.95
C ALA A 123 10.00 1.07 10.26
N SER A 124 9.26 -0.04 10.24
CA SER A 124 7.99 -0.14 9.54
C SER A 124 7.01 -1.05 10.27
N ARG A 125 5.72 -0.93 9.96
CA ARG A 125 4.63 -1.74 10.51
C ARG A 125 3.75 -2.25 9.39
N ASN A 126 3.49 -3.56 9.39
CA ASN A 126 2.43 -4.15 8.57
C ASN A 126 1.21 -4.33 9.46
N VAL A 127 0.10 -3.71 9.07
CA VAL A 127 -1.11 -3.60 9.89
C VAL A 127 -2.31 -4.06 9.06
N LYS A 128 -3.24 -4.75 9.72
CA LYS A 128 -4.57 -5.01 9.18
C LYS A 128 -5.62 -4.59 10.20
N ILE A 129 -6.57 -3.79 9.74
CA ILE A 129 -7.68 -3.27 10.54
C ILE A 129 -8.97 -3.80 9.91
N GLU A 130 -9.87 -4.34 10.73
CA GLU A 130 -11.23 -4.68 10.34
C GLU A 130 -12.13 -3.47 10.57
N ILE A 131 -12.93 -3.16 9.56
CA ILE A 131 -14.00 -2.16 9.60
C ILE A 131 -15.30 -2.81 9.13
N ALA A 132 -16.42 -2.11 9.24
CA ALA A 132 -17.72 -2.65 8.84
C ALA A 132 -17.71 -3.13 7.36
N GLY A 133 -17.66 -4.45 7.16
CA GLY A 133 -17.72 -5.11 5.86
C GLY A 133 -16.42 -5.15 5.05
N ALA A 134 -15.32 -4.61 5.57
CA ALA A 134 -14.05 -4.48 4.84
C ALA A 134 -12.82 -4.66 5.73
N PHE A 135 -11.68 -4.93 5.09
CA PHE A 135 -10.36 -4.87 5.71
C PHE A 135 -9.53 -3.74 5.12
N VAL A 136 -8.74 -3.10 5.98
CA VAL A 136 -7.76 -2.09 5.61
C VAL A 136 -6.36 -2.65 5.89
N TYR A 137 -5.57 -2.79 4.84
CA TYR A 137 -4.18 -3.20 4.88
C TYR A 137 -3.27 -1.98 4.83
N LEU A 138 -2.39 -1.81 5.82
CA LEU A 138 -1.44 -0.70 5.86
C LEU A 138 0.00 -1.23 5.96
N ASN A 139 0.92 -0.64 5.19
CA ASN A 139 2.34 -0.72 5.49
C ASN A 139 2.84 0.70 5.80
N THR A 140 3.19 0.93 7.06
CA THR A 140 3.55 2.25 7.61
C THR A 140 5.05 2.30 7.85
N THR A 141 5.78 3.09 7.08
CA THR A 141 7.25 3.18 7.12
C THR A 141 7.70 4.60 7.44
N LEU A 142 8.55 4.75 8.46
CA LEU A 142 9.13 6.04 8.83
C LEU A 142 10.57 6.16 8.31
N VAL A 143 10.79 7.06 7.36
CA VAL A 143 12.09 7.37 6.76
C VAL A 143 12.56 8.74 7.22
N ASN A 144 13.53 8.76 8.14
CA ASN A 144 13.99 9.98 8.81
C ASN A 144 12.81 10.70 9.50
N ASN A 145 12.31 11.79 8.92
CA ASN A 145 11.15 12.55 9.38
C ASN A 145 9.91 12.39 8.47
N SER A 146 9.95 11.52 7.47
CA SER A 146 8.86 11.34 6.50
C SER A 146 8.15 10.00 6.73
N MET A 147 6.84 10.04 6.96
CA MET A 147 6.01 8.85 7.04
C MET A 147 5.47 8.52 5.66
N PHE A 148 5.60 7.25 5.27
CA PHE A 148 4.98 6.67 4.08
C PHE A 148 4.01 5.58 4.51
N ILE A 149 2.78 5.61 3.99
CA ILE A 149 1.76 4.60 4.26
C ILE A 149 1.22 4.11 2.92
N THR A 150 1.42 2.83 2.60
CA THR A 150 0.62 2.18 1.56
C THR A 150 -0.66 1.68 2.20
N GLN A 151 -1.81 1.96 1.59
CA GLN A 151 -3.11 1.51 2.07
C GLN A 151 -3.87 0.79 0.96
N VAL A 152 -4.47 -0.35 1.31
CA VAL A 152 -5.44 -1.04 0.46
C VAL A 152 -6.69 -1.30 1.27
N ILE A 153 -7.87 -1.03 0.70
CA ILE A 153 -9.16 -1.38 1.30
C ILE A 153 -9.81 -2.45 0.43
N CYS A 154 -10.12 -3.60 1.01
CA CYS A 154 -10.83 -4.69 0.34
C CYS A 154 -12.11 -5.03 1.09
N MET A 155 -13.11 -5.53 0.37
CA MET A 155 -14.27 -6.14 1.02
C MET A 155 -13.85 -7.44 1.71
N THR A 156 -14.58 -7.84 2.75
CA THR A 156 -14.25 -9.04 3.55
C THR A 156 -14.26 -10.35 2.77
N ASP A 157 -15.05 -10.44 1.70
CA ASP A 157 -15.09 -11.57 0.75
C ASP A 157 -13.86 -11.62 -0.18
N ASN A 158 -13.17 -10.50 -0.37
CA ASN A 158 -11.93 -10.37 -1.15
C ASN A 158 -10.67 -10.31 -0.28
N ASP A 159 -10.75 -10.79 0.96
CA ASP A 159 -9.63 -10.77 1.89
C ASP A 159 -8.40 -11.53 1.36
N ASN A 160 -7.20 -11.00 1.60
CA ASN A 160 -5.92 -11.57 1.14
C ASN A 160 -5.81 -11.82 -0.38
N ASN A 161 -6.52 -11.06 -1.22
CA ASN A 161 -6.36 -11.14 -2.67
C ASN A 161 -4.93 -10.81 -3.14
N THR A 162 -4.58 -11.28 -4.34
CA THR A 162 -3.24 -11.10 -4.91
C THR A 162 -2.90 -9.65 -5.24
N SER A 163 -3.91 -8.82 -5.51
CA SER A 163 -3.72 -7.41 -5.87
C SER A 163 -3.26 -6.56 -4.69
N ILE A 164 -3.63 -6.91 -3.44
CA ILE A 164 -3.06 -6.30 -2.23
C ILE A 164 -1.54 -6.49 -2.22
N LYS A 165 -1.09 -7.73 -2.41
CA LYS A 165 0.34 -8.05 -2.39
C LYS A 165 1.08 -7.39 -3.55
N ARG A 166 0.51 -7.43 -4.76
CA ARG A 166 1.09 -6.77 -5.94
C ARG A 166 1.31 -5.29 -5.70
N PHE A 167 0.31 -4.59 -5.19
CA PHE A 167 0.42 -3.16 -4.85
C PHE A 167 1.51 -2.90 -3.83
N GLN A 168 1.46 -3.60 -2.69
CA GLN A 168 2.39 -3.38 -1.59
C GLN A 168 3.84 -3.75 -1.94
N ASP A 169 4.06 -4.82 -2.71
CA ASP A 169 5.40 -5.22 -3.16
C ASP A 169 5.99 -4.28 -4.21
N SER A 170 5.14 -3.64 -5.02
CA SER A 170 5.58 -2.67 -6.04
C SER A 170 6.04 -1.33 -5.46
N PHE A 171 5.65 -1.04 -4.21
CA PHE A 171 5.98 0.21 -3.56
C PHE A 171 7.48 0.29 -3.28
N GLU A 172 8.11 1.36 -3.77
CA GLU A 172 9.50 1.67 -3.52
C GLU A 172 9.69 3.15 -3.20
N ILE A 173 10.58 3.41 -2.26
CA ILE A 173 11.07 4.76 -1.94
C ILE A 173 12.29 5.02 -2.83
N ILE A 174 12.28 6.09 -3.60
CA ILE A 174 13.30 6.36 -4.64
C ILE A 174 14.69 6.60 -4.03
N LYS A 175 14.76 7.17 -2.82
CA LYS A 175 16.02 7.36 -2.08
C LYS A 175 15.96 6.62 -0.76
N THR A 176 16.76 5.57 -0.61
CA THR A 176 16.87 4.75 0.61
C THR A 176 18.24 4.90 1.27
N LYS A 177 18.36 4.49 2.54
CA LYS A 177 19.66 4.21 3.16
C LYS A 177 20.26 3.02 2.41
N GLN A 178 21.42 3.23 1.79
CA GLN A 178 22.29 2.14 1.32
C GLN A 178 22.92 1.43 2.51
#